data_AF-A0A8T3W8K0-F1
#
_entry.id   AF-A0A8T3W8K0-F1
#
_cell.length_a   1.000
_cell.length_b   1.000
_cell.length_c   1.000
_cell.angle_alpha   90.00
_cell.angle_beta   90.00
_cell.angle_gamma   90.00
#
_symmetry.space_group_name_H-M   'P 1'
#
loop_
_entity.id
_entity.type
_entity.pdbx_description
1 polymer ?
#
loop_
_entity_poly.entity_id
_entity_poly.type
_entity_poly.pdbx_seq_one_letter_code
_entity_poly.pdbx_strand_id
1 'polypeptide(L)'
;MNKGGKGVLYFSIFLFILIVLVLSTASAGFFDFFKAKITGKATSSPVTINITVSGTATPSIVVMDNQSMTSLVSGPTEGPTATTVSINLTAYDADGFGDINDSDLRIYFTLSGESTRSNTSCLNTVDFGTYYANFTCKVTMYWLDGSGTWTITANVSDSTARNASNTSANFFVGALDAFAIAPTTLTWGSITAGATNQNASNNPLLLNNTGNINKNISVNTTNLRGETNPNLALWAGNFSISAESACRAQNMTDHSFLNITSATLPKGNFTINNGTAGQEKITVCLNLAGSELTAQSYSTANSTEGTWTVKIVTAV
;
A
#
# COMPACT_ATOMS: atom_id res chain seq x y z
N MET A 1 33.32 89.74 -22.09
CA MET A 1 33.94 88.54 -22.72
C MET A 1 32.83 87.62 -23.21
N ASN A 2 32.52 87.66 -24.51
CA ASN A 2 31.30 87.10 -25.10
C ASN A 2 31.38 85.57 -25.25
N LYS A 3 30.89 84.83 -24.24
CA LYS A 3 30.67 83.38 -24.27
C LYS A 3 29.27 83.05 -24.82
N GLY A 4 29.01 83.33 -26.10
CA GLY A 4 27.69 83.13 -26.72
C GLY A 4 27.66 82.45 -28.09
N GLY A 5 28.79 81.94 -28.61
CA GLY A 5 28.89 81.55 -30.03
C GLY A 5 28.83 80.06 -30.36
N LYS A 6 28.95 79.14 -29.39
CA LYS A 6 29.08 77.69 -29.69
C LYS A 6 27.76 76.91 -29.62
N GLY A 7 26.76 77.36 -28.86
CA GLY A 7 25.48 76.65 -28.74
C GLY A 7 24.59 76.72 -29.99
N VAL A 8 24.62 77.85 -30.72
CA VAL A 8 23.77 78.08 -31.89
C VAL A 8 24.21 77.23 -33.10
N LEU A 9 25.51 76.92 -33.21
CA LEU A 9 26.05 76.12 -34.29
C LEU A 9 25.70 74.63 -34.15
N TYR A 10 25.79 74.06 -32.94
CA TYR A 10 25.43 72.66 -32.70
C TYR A 10 23.92 72.41 -32.80
N PHE A 11 23.09 73.38 -32.39
CA PHE A 11 21.64 73.28 -32.54
C PHE A 11 21.20 73.30 -34.02
N SER A 12 21.85 74.13 -34.84
CA SER A 12 21.56 74.24 -36.27
C SER A 12 21.98 72.97 -37.05
N ILE A 13 23.12 72.37 -36.71
CA ILE A 13 23.59 71.12 -37.33
C ILE A 13 22.69 69.93 -36.93
N PHE A 14 22.27 69.86 -35.66
CA PHE A 14 21.34 68.82 -35.20
C PHE A 14 19.97 68.92 -35.87
N LEU A 15 19.44 70.14 -36.03
CA LEU A 15 18.15 70.37 -36.71
C LEU A 15 18.23 70.02 -38.21
N PHE A 16 19.36 70.30 -38.88
CA PHE A 16 19.57 69.95 -40.28
C PHE A 16 19.67 68.43 -40.48
N ILE A 17 20.39 67.71 -39.60
CA ILE A 17 20.48 66.24 -39.63
C ILE A 17 19.11 65.59 -39.35
N LEU A 18 18.31 66.16 -38.45
CA LEU A 18 16.95 65.69 -38.16
C LEU A 18 16.02 65.88 -39.37
N ILE A 19 16.12 67.00 -40.09
CA ILE A 19 15.32 67.26 -41.30
C ILE A 19 15.71 66.31 -42.45
N VAL A 20 17.01 66.01 -42.62
CA VAL A 20 17.49 65.08 -43.66
C VAL A 20 17.12 63.62 -43.36
N LEU A 21 17.05 63.23 -42.08
CA LEU A 21 16.61 61.88 -41.67
C LEU A 21 15.09 61.67 -41.77
N VAL A 22 14.29 62.73 -41.63
CA VAL A 22 12.82 62.64 -41.75
C VAL A 22 12.36 62.72 -43.21
N LEU A 23 13.14 63.35 -44.11
CA LEU A 23 12.78 63.46 -45.53
C LEU A 23 13.12 62.24 -46.39
N SER A 24 13.96 61.30 -45.93
CA SER A 24 14.39 60.13 -46.72
C SER A 24 13.52 58.88 -46.55
N THR A 25 12.42 58.95 -45.78
CA THR A 25 11.43 57.85 -45.66
C THR A 25 10.03 58.22 -46.16
N ALA A 26 9.90 59.33 -46.90
CA ALA A 26 8.75 59.53 -47.77
C ALA A 26 8.83 58.60 -48.99
N SER A 27 8.65 57.29 -48.75
CA SER A 27 8.30 56.33 -49.79
C SER A 27 6.95 56.74 -50.37
N ALA A 28 6.98 57.34 -51.56
CA ALA A 28 5.80 57.72 -52.34
C ALA A 28 4.95 56.53 -52.82
N GLY A 29 5.14 55.32 -52.29
CA GLY A 29 4.31 54.14 -52.58
C GLY A 29 3.54 53.58 -51.38
N PHE A 30 4.01 53.79 -50.15
CA PHE A 30 3.36 53.23 -48.97
C PHE A 30 2.13 54.04 -48.54
N PHE A 31 2.22 55.36 -48.60
CA PHE A 31 1.11 56.24 -48.20
C PHE A 31 0.02 56.37 -49.27
N ASP A 32 0.33 56.21 -50.56
CA ASP A 32 -0.69 56.20 -51.62
C ASP A 32 -1.49 54.89 -51.64
N PHE A 33 -0.85 53.76 -51.30
CA PHE A 33 -1.57 52.51 -51.05
C PHE A 33 -2.54 52.64 -49.85
N PHE A 34 -2.11 53.31 -48.78
CA PHE A 34 -2.94 53.58 -47.61
C PHE A 34 -4.09 54.56 -47.92
N LYS A 35 -3.84 55.64 -48.67
CA LYS A 35 -4.87 56.62 -49.08
C LYS A 35 -5.86 56.08 -50.09
N ALA A 36 -5.43 55.24 -51.04
CA ALA A 36 -6.31 54.68 -52.06
C ALA A 36 -7.22 53.57 -51.52
N LYS A 37 -6.78 52.81 -50.50
CA LYS A 37 -7.58 51.74 -49.88
C LYS A 37 -8.31 52.13 -48.60
N ILE A 38 -7.98 53.25 -47.96
CA ILE A 38 -8.71 53.80 -46.82
C ILE A 38 -9.41 55.11 -47.23
N THR A 39 -10.44 55.00 -48.05
CA THR A 39 -11.40 56.10 -48.29
C THR A 39 -12.64 55.89 -47.40
N GLY A 40 -12.46 56.06 -46.09
CA GLY A 40 -13.51 55.85 -45.10
C GLY A 40 -14.48 57.04 -45.01
N LYS A 41 -15.66 56.91 -45.63
CA LYS A 41 -16.91 57.56 -45.19
C LYS A 41 -17.82 56.54 -44.46
N ALA A 42 -17.24 55.73 -43.59
CA ALA A 42 -17.98 54.87 -42.66
C ALA A 42 -17.71 55.36 -41.23
N THR A 43 -18.72 55.95 -40.56
CA THR A 43 -18.60 56.47 -39.19
C THR A 43 -18.66 55.38 -38.11
N SER A 44 -18.98 54.15 -38.49
CA SER A 44 -18.77 52.93 -37.71
C SER A 44 -18.96 51.73 -38.63
N SER A 45 -17.99 50.81 -38.65
CA SER A 45 -18.18 49.47 -39.22
C SER A 45 -18.02 48.46 -38.09
N PRO A 46 -18.95 47.51 -37.91
CA PRO A 46 -18.77 46.45 -36.93
C PRO A 46 -17.59 45.58 -37.33
N VAL A 47 -16.64 45.41 -36.41
CA VAL A 47 -15.62 44.36 -36.50
C VAL A 47 -16.18 43.16 -35.75
N THR A 48 -16.49 42.09 -36.48
CA THR A 48 -16.88 40.81 -35.87
C THR A 48 -15.60 40.07 -35.47
N ILE A 49 -15.31 40.02 -34.18
CA ILE A 49 -14.26 39.17 -33.61
C ILE A 49 -14.91 37.85 -33.23
N ASN A 50 -14.64 36.80 -34.01
CA ASN A 50 -14.96 35.43 -33.62
C ASN A 50 -13.77 34.83 -32.88
N ILE A 51 -13.87 34.74 -31.56
CA ILE A 51 -12.95 33.95 -30.74
C ILE A 51 -13.66 32.65 -30.42
N THR A 52 -13.09 31.53 -30.87
CA THR A 52 -13.50 30.21 -30.42
C THR A 52 -12.54 29.79 -29.31
N VAL A 53 -13.07 29.57 -28.11
CA VAL A 53 -12.32 28.93 -27.03
C VAL A 53 -12.59 27.43 -27.15
N SER A 54 -11.56 26.66 -27.50
CA SER A 54 -11.56 25.19 -27.39
C SER A 54 -10.88 24.81 -26.07
N GLY A 55 -11.52 23.91 -25.31
CA GLY A 55 -11.11 23.53 -23.96
C GLY A 55 -12.19 22.67 -23.30
N THR A 56 -12.64 21.64 -24.01
CA THR A 56 -13.76 20.77 -23.59
C THR A 56 -13.50 19.28 -23.82
N ALA A 57 -12.26 18.87 -24.06
CA ALA A 57 -11.90 17.47 -24.21
C ALA A 57 -11.73 16.79 -22.86
N THR A 58 -12.54 15.78 -22.55
CA THR A 58 -12.38 15.03 -21.29
C THR A 58 -11.08 14.23 -21.34
N PRO A 59 -10.27 14.22 -20.27
CA PRO A 59 -9.05 13.43 -20.24
C PRO A 59 -9.37 11.93 -20.35
N SER A 60 -8.37 11.10 -20.59
CA SER A 60 -8.52 9.65 -20.62
C SER A 60 -7.27 8.96 -20.10
N ILE A 61 -7.41 7.75 -19.56
CA ILE A 61 -6.28 6.91 -19.17
C ILE A 61 -6.09 5.88 -20.26
N VAL A 62 -5.04 6.06 -21.08
CA VAL A 62 -4.80 5.27 -22.29
C VAL A 62 -4.02 4.00 -22.00
N VAL A 63 -3.16 4.02 -21.00
CA VAL A 63 -2.33 2.87 -20.59
C VAL A 63 -2.37 2.73 -19.08
N MET A 64 -2.60 1.50 -18.62
CA MET A 64 -2.42 1.08 -17.23
C MET A 64 -1.45 -0.11 -17.24
N ASP A 65 -0.18 0.15 -16.93
CA ASP A 65 0.85 -0.89 -16.96
C ASP A 65 0.90 -1.62 -15.62
N ASN A 66 0.39 -2.86 -15.63
CA ASN A 66 0.42 -3.76 -14.49
C ASN A 66 1.57 -4.78 -14.53
N GLN A 67 2.37 -4.83 -15.61
CA GLN A 67 3.42 -5.83 -15.76
C GLN A 67 4.67 -5.49 -14.95
N SER A 68 4.94 -4.19 -14.79
CA SER A 68 6.05 -3.67 -13.98
C SER A 68 5.67 -3.46 -12.50
N MET A 69 4.46 -3.83 -12.10
CA MET A 69 4.00 -3.68 -10.72
C MET A 69 4.76 -4.60 -9.76
N THR A 70 4.85 -4.17 -8.51
CA THR A 70 5.33 -5.02 -7.40
C THR A 70 4.51 -6.30 -7.35
N SER A 71 5.15 -7.43 -7.64
CA SER A 71 4.48 -8.72 -7.66
C SER A 71 4.03 -9.12 -6.26
N LEU A 72 2.75 -9.43 -6.12
CA LEU A 72 2.16 -9.97 -4.89
C LEU A 72 1.70 -11.43 -5.07
N VAL A 73 2.28 -12.18 -6.01
CA VAL A 73 1.82 -13.56 -6.32
C VAL A 73 1.97 -14.53 -5.14
N SER A 74 2.88 -14.27 -4.21
CA SER A 74 3.05 -15.02 -2.95
C SER A 74 2.33 -14.37 -1.76
N GLY A 75 1.50 -13.35 -2.02
CA GLY A 75 0.87 -12.50 -1.03
C GLY A 75 1.71 -11.26 -0.69
N PRO A 76 1.19 -10.38 0.19
CA PRO A 76 1.92 -9.22 0.70
C PRO A 76 3.11 -9.61 1.57
N THR A 77 3.82 -8.61 2.09
CA THR A 77 4.85 -8.76 3.12
C THR A 77 4.21 -9.25 4.41
N GLU A 78 4.91 -10.12 5.13
CA GLU A 78 4.48 -10.59 6.44
C GLU A 78 4.25 -9.41 7.41
N GLY A 79 3.13 -9.46 8.14
CA GLY A 79 2.75 -8.43 9.09
C GLY A 79 3.79 -8.21 10.19
N PRO A 80 3.86 -6.99 10.78
CA PRO A 80 2.93 -5.87 10.62
C PRO A 80 3.32 -4.89 9.51
N THR A 81 4.22 -5.28 8.61
CA THR A 81 4.73 -4.38 7.56
C THR A 81 3.77 -4.40 6.37
N ALA A 82 3.36 -3.21 5.91
CA ALA A 82 2.57 -3.10 4.69
C ALA A 82 3.45 -3.16 3.44
N THR A 83 2.91 -3.67 2.34
CA THR A 83 3.57 -3.69 1.03
C THR A 83 3.14 -2.51 0.19
N THR A 84 4.11 -1.79 -0.37
CA THR A 84 3.82 -0.71 -1.31
C THR A 84 3.85 -1.26 -2.72
N VAL A 85 2.72 -1.16 -3.42
CA VAL A 85 2.58 -1.53 -4.82
C VAL A 85 2.70 -0.28 -5.67
N SER A 86 3.67 -0.25 -6.57
CA SER A 86 3.83 0.85 -7.54
C SER A 86 3.17 0.46 -8.85
N ILE A 87 2.37 1.35 -9.44
CA ILE A 87 1.73 1.19 -10.74
C ILE A 87 2.00 2.42 -11.62
N ASN A 88 2.25 2.17 -12.90
CA ASN A 88 2.46 3.21 -13.88
C ASN A 88 1.22 3.34 -14.78
N LEU A 89 0.85 4.58 -15.08
CA LEU A 89 -0.21 4.87 -16.04
C LEU A 89 0.14 6.05 -16.92
N THR A 90 -0.52 6.12 -18.07
CA THR A 90 -0.43 7.23 -19.00
C THR A 90 -1.82 7.85 -19.15
N ALA A 91 -1.92 9.15 -18.87
CA ALA A 91 -3.09 9.94 -19.16
C ALA A 91 -2.90 10.71 -20.48
N TYR A 92 -4.01 10.97 -21.16
CA TYR A 92 -4.10 11.73 -22.39
C TYR A 92 -5.20 12.79 -22.26
N ASP A 93 -4.90 14.02 -22.65
CA ASP A 93 -5.86 15.10 -22.79
C ASP A 93 -5.65 15.85 -24.12
N ALA A 94 -6.70 16.01 -24.92
CA ALA A 94 -6.60 16.65 -26.23
C ALA A 94 -6.42 18.18 -26.15
N ASP A 95 -6.75 18.80 -25.01
CA ASP A 95 -6.48 20.22 -24.74
C ASP A 95 -5.04 20.43 -24.22
N GLY A 96 -4.31 19.35 -23.93
CA GLY A 96 -2.89 19.33 -23.58
C GLY A 96 -2.64 18.75 -22.19
N PHE A 97 -1.46 18.17 -21.96
CA PHE A 97 -1.14 17.55 -20.67
C PHE A 97 -1.23 18.54 -19.49
N GLY A 98 -1.03 19.84 -19.75
CA GLY A 98 -1.16 20.88 -18.73
C GLY A 98 -2.60 21.13 -18.25
N ASP A 99 -3.61 20.59 -18.94
CA ASP A 99 -5.00 20.61 -18.48
C ASP A 99 -5.31 19.47 -17.51
N ILE A 100 -4.45 18.44 -17.43
CA ILE A 100 -4.61 17.32 -16.50
C ILE A 100 -4.37 17.82 -15.07
N ASN A 101 -5.31 17.53 -14.19
CA ASN A 101 -5.20 17.84 -12.77
C ASN A 101 -4.55 16.68 -12.01
N ASP A 102 -3.22 16.73 -11.92
CA ASP A 102 -2.38 15.75 -11.23
C ASP A 102 -2.79 15.54 -9.76
N SER A 103 -3.30 16.58 -9.10
CA SER A 103 -3.63 16.54 -7.67
C SER A 103 -4.91 15.74 -7.38
N ASP A 104 -5.77 15.59 -8.38
CA ASP A 104 -7.01 14.81 -8.32
C ASP A 104 -6.87 13.41 -8.92
N LEU A 105 -5.66 13.03 -9.34
CA LEU A 105 -5.42 11.68 -9.80
C LEU A 105 -5.57 10.68 -8.64
N ARG A 106 -6.41 9.68 -8.85
CA ARG A 106 -6.72 8.66 -7.83
C ARG A 106 -6.64 7.28 -8.44
N ILE A 107 -6.06 6.35 -7.69
CA ILE A 107 -6.08 4.92 -8.01
C ILE A 107 -6.66 4.17 -6.83
N TYR A 108 -7.51 3.18 -7.14
CA TYR A 108 -8.11 2.31 -6.16
C TYR A 108 -7.93 0.85 -6.57
N PHE A 109 -7.58 0.00 -5.61
CA PHE A 109 -7.65 -1.44 -5.74
C PHE A 109 -8.89 -1.93 -5.00
N THR A 110 -9.67 -2.78 -5.67
CA THR A 110 -10.91 -3.33 -5.13
C THR A 110 -10.94 -4.85 -5.29
N LEU A 111 -11.43 -5.52 -4.25
CA LEU A 111 -11.78 -6.94 -4.24
C LEU A 111 -13.07 -7.08 -3.46
N SER A 112 -14.01 -7.88 -3.96
CA SER A 112 -15.30 -8.09 -3.29
C SER A 112 -15.09 -8.64 -1.87
N GLY A 113 -15.69 -7.98 -0.88
CA GLY A 113 -15.55 -8.35 0.54
C GLY A 113 -14.32 -7.75 1.24
N GLU A 114 -13.46 -7.02 0.53
CA GLU A 114 -12.30 -6.33 1.09
C GLU A 114 -12.49 -4.81 1.13
N SER A 115 -11.74 -4.16 2.01
CA SER A 115 -11.65 -2.70 2.03
C SER A 115 -10.96 -2.19 0.76
N THR A 116 -11.51 -1.14 0.15
CA THR A 116 -10.86 -0.47 -0.98
C THR A 116 -9.52 0.14 -0.55
N ARG A 117 -8.46 -0.12 -1.33
CA ARG A 117 -7.14 0.48 -1.11
C ARG A 117 -6.92 1.62 -2.09
N SER A 118 -6.75 2.84 -1.60
CA SER A 118 -6.45 4.00 -2.44
C SER A 118 -4.96 4.28 -2.50
N ASN A 119 -4.53 5.00 -3.53
CA ASN A 119 -3.18 5.51 -3.64
C ASN A 119 -2.82 6.38 -2.43
N THR A 120 -1.60 6.18 -1.91
CA THR A 120 -0.97 7.04 -0.90
C THR A 120 -0.24 8.20 -1.55
N SER A 121 0.24 8.02 -2.78
CA SER A 121 0.85 9.06 -3.60
C SER A 121 0.67 8.75 -5.07
N CYS A 122 0.52 9.79 -5.89
CA CYS A 122 0.66 9.72 -7.34
C CYS A 122 1.53 10.89 -7.78
N LEU A 123 2.56 10.61 -8.56
CA LEU A 123 3.50 11.63 -9.02
C LEU A 123 3.56 11.59 -10.53
N ASN A 124 3.43 12.76 -11.15
CA ASN A 124 3.82 12.92 -12.54
C ASN A 124 5.33 12.69 -12.65
N THR A 125 5.71 11.78 -13.54
CA THR A 125 7.11 11.36 -13.74
C THR A 125 7.69 11.95 -15.01
N VAL A 126 6.87 12.11 -16.04
CA VAL A 126 7.27 12.65 -17.33
C VAL A 126 6.04 13.08 -18.13
N ASP A 127 6.10 14.31 -18.63
CA ASP A 127 5.22 14.78 -19.69
C ASP A 127 5.90 14.56 -21.03
N PHE A 128 5.14 14.09 -22.03
CA PHE A 128 5.70 13.86 -23.36
C PHE A 128 4.70 14.15 -24.47
N GLY A 129 5.25 14.66 -25.58
CA GLY A 129 4.42 15.22 -26.65
C GLY A 129 3.64 16.44 -26.16
N THR A 130 2.46 16.65 -26.74
CA THR A 130 1.56 17.77 -26.37
C THR A 130 0.47 17.35 -25.40
N TYR A 131 0.12 16.06 -25.39
CA TYR A 131 -1.16 15.59 -24.84
C TYR A 131 -1.01 14.53 -23.74
N TYR A 132 0.20 14.04 -23.46
CA TYR A 132 0.39 12.88 -22.60
C TYR A 132 1.21 13.19 -21.35
N ALA A 133 0.80 12.61 -20.23
CA ALA A 133 1.51 12.63 -18.96
C ALA A 133 1.58 11.22 -18.37
N ASN A 134 2.75 10.83 -17.86
CA ASN A 134 2.98 9.55 -17.20
C ASN A 134 3.03 9.72 -15.69
N PHE A 135 2.30 8.86 -14.99
CA PHE A 135 2.23 8.88 -13.54
C PHE A 135 2.72 7.57 -12.95
N THR A 136 3.46 7.67 -11.85
CA THR A 136 3.71 6.54 -10.96
C THR A 136 2.91 6.76 -9.69
N CYS A 137 2.03 5.82 -9.41
CA CYS A 137 1.20 5.80 -8.22
C CYS A 137 1.63 4.68 -7.29
N LYS A 138 1.56 4.95 -5.98
CA LYS A 138 1.84 3.98 -4.92
C LYS A 138 0.55 3.72 -4.17
N VAL A 139 0.19 2.44 -4.04
CA VAL A 139 -0.95 1.97 -3.26
C VAL A 139 -0.41 1.04 -2.18
N THR A 140 -0.90 1.21 -0.95
CA THR A 140 -0.50 0.37 0.18
C THR A 140 -1.43 -0.82 0.31
N MET A 141 -0.87 -2.02 0.24
CA MET A 141 -1.51 -3.29 0.56
C MET A 141 -1.02 -3.77 1.93
N TYR A 142 -1.91 -4.21 2.79
CA TYR A 142 -1.60 -4.73 4.11
C TYR A 142 -1.49 -6.25 4.08
N TRP A 143 -0.76 -6.83 5.03
CA TRP A 143 -0.61 -8.29 5.18
C TRP A 143 -1.93 -9.04 5.39
N LEU A 144 -3.01 -8.32 5.74
CA LEU A 144 -4.36 -8.86 5.94
C LEU A 144 -5.25 -8.76 4.70
N ASP A 145 -4.80 -8.11 3.62
CA ASP A 145 -5.57 -7.97 2.38
C ASP A 145 -5.76 -9.33 1.70
N GLY A 146 -7.02 -9.68 1.47
CA GLY A 146 -7.40 -10.99 0.93
C GLY A 146 -6.69 -11.37 -0.36
N SER A 147 -6.43 -12.67 -0.52
CA SER A 147 -5.94 -13.23 -1.76
C SER A 147 -7.02 -13.22 -2.84
N GLY A 148 -6.61 -13.09 -4.10
CA GLY A 148 -7.51 -13.04 -5.24
C GLY A 148 -7.07 -12.03 -6.30
N THR A 149 -7.91 -11.88 -7.33
CA THR A 149 -7.71 -10.90 -8.40
C THR A 149 -8.32 -9.57 -8.00
N TRP A 150 -7.48 -8.58 -7.75
CA TRP A 150 -7.88 -7.22 -7.41
C TRP A 150 -8.04 -6.39 -8.68
N THR A 151 -9.16 -5.68 -8.80
CA THR A 151 -9.43 -4.75 -9.91
C THR A 151 -8.77 -3.42 -9.63
N ILE A 152 -8.07 -2.89 -10.63
CA ILE A 152 -7.44 -1.58 -10.57
C ILE A 152 -8.34 -0.57 -11.26
N THR A 153 -8.71 0.48 -10.53
CA THR A 153 -9.46 1.62 -11.07
C THR A 153 -8.58 2.86 -10.96
N ALA A 154 -8.30 3.51 -12.09
CA ALA A 154 -7.65 4.81 -12.11
C ALA A 154 -8.64 5.88 -12.57
N ASN A 155 -8.63 7.02 -11.88
CA ASN A 155 -9.44 8.19 -12.20
C ASN A 155 -8.51 9.39 -12.41
N VAL A 156 -8.80 10.14 -13.47
CA VAL A 156 -8.12 11.40 -13.79
C VAL A 156 -9.17 12.47 -14.06
N SER A 157 -8.85 13.71 -13.69
CA SER A 157 -9.68 14.87 -13.99
C SER A 157 -8.87 15.94 -14.68
N ASP A 158 -9.54 16.83 -15.40
CA ASP A 158 -8.94 18.05 -15.94
C ASP A 158 -9.17 19.27 -15.03
N SER A 159 -8.60 20.42 -15.41
CA SER A 159 -8.73 21.69 -14.68
C SER A 159 -10.16 22.21 -14.58
N THR A 160 -11.08 21.67 -15.41
CA THR A 160 -12.50 21.99 -15.43
C THR A 160 -13.38 20.93 -14.74
N ALA A 161 -12.75 20.01 -14.00
CA ALA A 161 -13.39 18.94 -13.23
C ALA A 161 -14.17 17.91 -14.07
N ARG A 162 -13.85 17.75 -15.37
CA ARG A 162 -14.35 16.61 -16.14
C ARG A 162 -13.48 15.40 -15.83
N ASN A 163 -14.11 14.25 -15.64
CA ASN A 163 -13.46 13.06 -15.11
C ASN A 163 -13.50 11.91 -16.11
N ALA A 164 -12.46 11.10 -16.13
CA ALA A 164 -12.46 9.80 -16.77
C ALA A 164 -11.92 8.72 -15.83
N SER A 165 -12.43 7.51 -16.01
CA SER A 165 -12.03 6.33 -15.25
C SER A 165 -11.64 5.19 -16.16
N ASN A 166 -10.63 4.42 -15.78
CA ASN A 166 -10.25 3.18 -16.47
C ASN A 166 -10.15 2.03 -15.46
N THR A 167 -10.84 0.92 -15.75
CA THR A 167 -10.92 -0.30 -14.92
C THR A 167 -10.44 -1.55 -15.65
N SER A 168 -9.66 -1.40 -16.73
CA SER A 168 -9.31 -2.53 -17.63
C SER A 168 -8.22 -3.44 -17.10
N ALA A 169 -7.48 -3.04 -16.06
CA ALA A 169 -6.40 -3.84 -15.50
C ALA A 169 -6.76 -4.47 -14.15
N ASN A 170 -6.07 -5.57 -13.87
CA ASN A 170 -6.16 -6.29 -12.62
C ASN A 170 -4.78 -6.82 -12.23
N PHE A 171 -4.63 -7.26 -10.99
CA PHE A 171 -3.44 -7.98 -10.53
C PHE A 171 -3.84 -9.04 -9.51
N PHE A 172 -2.99 -10.04 -9.33
CA PHE A 172 -3.24 -11.14 -8.40
C PHE A 172 -2.47 -10.93 -7.10
N VAL A 173 -3.19 -11.08 -5.98
CA VAL A 173 -2.63 -11.18 -4.63
C VAL A 173 -2.69 -12.63 -4.19
N GLY A 174 -1.54 -13.22 -3.91
CA GLY A 174 -1.41 -14.59 -3.41
C GLY A 174 -1.86 -14.75 -1.97
N ALA A 175 -2.05 -16.01 -1.59
CA ALA A 175 -2.23 -16.38 -0.19
C ALA A 175 -0.87 -16.42 0.52
N LEU A 176 -0.74 -15.70 1.63
CA LEU A 176 0.39 -15.72 2.53
C LEU A 176 0.03 -16.51 3.78
N ASP A 177 0.70 -17.65 3.96
CA ASP A 177 0.57 -18.49 5.15
C ASP A 177 1.69 -18.22 6.17
N ALA A 178 1.58 -17.14 6.94
CA ALA A 178 2.52 -16.81 8.03
C ALA A 178 1.84 -16.53 9.39
N PHE A 179 2.52 -16.81 10.50
CA PHE A 179 2.07 -16.44 11.85
C PHE A 179 3.26 -16.24 12.79
N ALA A 180 3.03 -15.47 13.86
CA ALA A 180 3.96 -15.34 14.97
C ALA A 180 3.33 -15.88 16.27
N ILE A 181 4.13 -16.45 17.15
CA ILE A 181 3.69 -16.98 18.45
C ILE A 181 4.54 -16.43 19.58
N ALA A 182 3.89 -16.07 20.70
CA ALA A 182 4.56 -15.65 21.93
C ALA A 182 3.78 -16.11 23.17
N PRO A 183 4.45 -16.55 24.25
CA PRO A 183 5.89 -16.85 24.34
C PRO A 183 6.31 -18.06 23.47
N THR A 184 7.60 -18.20 23.20
CA THR A 184 8.18 -19.35 22.47
C THR A 184 8.53 -20.53 23.38
N THR A 185 8.37 -20.37 24.69
CA THR A 185 8.56 -21.41 25.70
C THR A 185 7.34 -21.46 26.60
N LEU A 186 7.02 -22.65 27.11
CA LEU A 186 6.03 -22.83 28.16
C LEU A 186 6.74 -23.20 29.46
N THR A 187 6.32 -22.59 30.55
CA THR A 187 6.87 -22.88 31.88
C THR A 187 5.76 -23.29 32.83
N TRP A 188 6.10 -24.17 33.74
CA TRP A 188 5.35 -24.41 34.95
C TRP A 188 6.26 -24.00 36.11
N GLY A 189 5.68 -23.50 37.20
CA GLY A 189 6.44 -23.25 38.42
C GLY A 189 6.89 -24.56 39.06
N SER A 190 6.75 -24.67 40.38
CA SER A 190 6.92 -25.96 41.06
C SER A 190 5.72 -26.87 40.81
N ILE A 191 5.98 -28.08 40.34
CA ILE A 191 4.97 -29.14 40.21
C ILE A 191 5.35 -30.26 41.18
N THR A 192 4.42 -30.64 42.06
CA THR A 192 4.60 -31.78 42.96
C THR A 192 4.12 -33.08 42.30
N ALA A 193 4.74 -34.21 42.64
CA ALA A 193 4.27 -35.51 42.21
C ALA A 193 2.81 -35.72 42.66
N GLY A 194 1.95 -36.22 41.77
CA GLY A 194 0.51 -36.36 42.02
C GLY A 194 -0.30 -35.05 41.86
N ALA A 195 0.32 -33.91 41.56
CA ALA A 195 -0.43 -32.68 41.27
C ALA A 195 -1.33 -32.85 40.05
N THR A 196 -2.50 -32.20 40.08
CA THR A 196 -3.46 -32.23 38.97
C THR A 196 -3.86 -30.84 38.55
N ASN A 197 -4.29 -30.68 37.30
CA ASN A 197 -4.85 -29.45 36.73
C ASN A 197 -3.95 -28.21 36.94
N GLN A 198 -2.68 -28.32 36.55
CA GLN A 198 -1.70 -27.26 36.68
C GLN A 198 -1.55 -26.50 35.35
N ASN A 199 -2.05 -25.26 35.30
CA ASN A 199 -1.84 -24.37 34.15
C ASN A 199 -0.37 -24.00 34.01
N ALA A 200 0.10 -23.81 32.77
CA ALA A 200 1.40 -23.20 32.56
C ALA A 200 1.40 -21.75 33.10
N SER A 201 2.51 -21.33 33.71
CA SER A 201 2.66 -20.04 34.37
C SER A 201 2.75 -18.85 33.40
N ASN A 202 3.12 -19.10 32.14
CA ASN A 202 3.26 -18.07 31.11
C ASN A 202 2.26 -18.24 29.96
N ASN A 203 1.05 -18.71 30.28
CA ASN A 203 -0.08 -18.76 29.37
C ASN A 203 -0.90 -17.45 29.38
N PRO A 204 -1.71 -17.19 28.33
CA PRO A 204 -1.85 -17.99 27.10
C PRO A 204 -0.67 -17.82 26.14
N LEU A 205 -0.47 -18.81 25.26
CA LEU A 205 0.27 -18.60 24.01
C LEU A 205 -0.59 -17.72 23.10
N LEU A 206 -0.10 -16.53 22.78
CA LEU A 206 -0.70 -15.60 21.83
C LEU A 206 -0.16 -15.90 20.43
N LEU A 207 -1.06 -16.20 19.50
CA LEU A 207 -0.79 -16.37 18.09
C LEU A 207 -1.29 -15.13 17.36
N ASN A 208 -0.42 -14.54 16.53
CA ASN A 208 -0.76 -13.42 15.66
C ASN A 208 -0.71 -13.90 14.21
N ASN A 209 -1.79 -13.70 13.45
CA ASN A 209 -1.81 -13.97 12.02
C ASN A 209 -1.05 -12.88 11.29
N THR A 210 0.11 -13.22 10.78
CA THR A 210 0.96 -12.30 10.02
C THR A 210 0.75 -12.45 8.50
N GLY A 211 -0.20 -13.30 8.08
CA GLY A 211 -0.64 -13.48 6.70
C GLY A 211 -2.09 -13.06 6.43
N ASN A 212 -2.61 -13.40 5.24
CA ASN A 212 -3.91 -12.94 4.72
C ASN A 212 -4.98 -14.02 4.59
N ILE A 213 -4.76 -15.21 5.17
CA ILE A 213 -5.73 -16.32 5.16
C ILE A 213 -6.12 -16.72 6.59
N ASN A 214 -7.38 -17.16 6.75
CA ASN A 214 -7.85 -17.79 7.99
C ASN A 214 -7.19 -19.16 8.17
N LYS A 215 -6.93 -19.55 9.42
CA LYS A 215 -6.18 -20.78 9.70
C LYS A 215 -6.77 -21.54 10.87
N ASN A 216 -6.66 -22.86 10.77
CA ASN A 216 -6.83 -23.77 11.88
C ASN A 216 -5.49 -23.97 12.59
N ILE A 217 -5.53 -24.23 13.89
CA ILE A 217 -4.34 -24.43 14.71
C ILE A 217 -4.23 -25.90 15.08
N SER A 218 -3.05 -26.48 14.87
CA SER A 218 -2.74 -27.84 15.31
C SER A 218 -1.43 -27.88 16.08
N VAL A 219 -1.35 -28.74 17.09
CA VAL A 219 -0.16 -28.87 17.94
C VAL A 219 0.30 -30.33 17.96
N ASN A 220 1.59 -30.54 17.76
CA ASN A 220 2.26 -31.80 18.00
C ASN A 220 3.12 -31.66 19.26
N THR A 221 2.93 -32.59 20.19
CA THR A 221 3.65 -32.60 21.47
C THR A 221 4.42 -33.89 21.64
N THR A 222 5.49 -33.78 22.41
CA THR A 222 6.39 -34.87 22.77
C THR A 222 6.44 -34.98 24.29
N ASN A 223 6.95 -36.07 24.83
CA ASN A 223 7.05 -36.22 26.28
C ASN A 223 8.10 -35.25 26.85
N LEU A 224 7.86 -34.71 28.05
CA LEU A 224 8.90 -33.97 28.77
C LEU A 224 9.68 -34.96 29.64
N ARG A 225 10.86 -35.37 29.18
CA ARG A 225 11.72 -36.34 29.88
C ARG A 225 12.47 -35.65 31.01
N GLY A 226 12.73 -36.38 32.09
CA GLY A 226 13.60 -35.93 33.16
C GLY A 226 15.02 -35.68 32.64
N GLU A 227 15.60 -34.53 32.98
CA GLU A 227 16.96 -34.16 32.55
C GLU A 227 18.04 -34.96 33.29
N THR A 228 17.73 -35.49 34.48
CA THR A 228 18.65 -36.33 35.26
C THR A 228 18.33 -37.81 35.12
N ASN A 229 17.06 -38.20 35.28
CA ASN A 229 16.58 -39.56 35.06
C ASN A 229 15.62 -39.59 33.86
N PRO A 230 16.09 -39.97 32.66
CA PRO A 230 15.29 -39.96 31.44
C PRO A 230 14.21 -41.07 31.41
N ASN A 231 14.25 -42.02 32.33
CA ASN A 231 13.19 -43.04 32.45
C ASN A 231 11.89 -42.48 33.05
N LEU A 232 11.94 -41.29 33.64
CA LEU A 232 10.77 -40.57 34.15
C LEU A 232 10.37 -39.47 33.16
N ALA A 233 9.07 -39.26 32.96
CA ALA A 233 8.57 -38.25 32.05
C ALA A 233 7.22 -37.68 32.51
N LEU A 234 6.98 -36.42 32.16
CA LEU A 234 5.61 -35.91 32.03
C LEU A 234 5.13 -36.28 30.63
N TRP A 235 4.25 -37.27 30.57
CA TRP A 235 3.76 -37.82 29.31
C TRP A 235 2.88 -36.82 28.57
N ALA A 236 3.00 -36.76 27.23
CA ALA A 236 2.21 -35.85 26.39
C ALA A 236 0.69 -36.00 26.63
N GLY A 237 0.22 -37.24 26.84
CA GLY A 237 -1.17 -37.56 27.17
C GLY A 237 -1.71 -36.95 28.47
N ASN A 238 -0.82 -36.50 29.36
CA ASN A 238 -1.20 -35.82 30.59
C ASN A 238 -1.36 -34.31 30.40
N PHE A 239 -1.12 -33.78 29.21
CA PHE A 239 -1.37 -32.37 28.92
C PHE A 239 -2.63 -32.21 28.08
N SER A 240 -3.28 -31.07 28.25
CA SER A 240 -4.47 -30.63 27.52
C SER A 240 -4.29 -29.22 26.98
N ILE A 241 -4.99 -28.93 25.88
CA ILE A 241 -4.87 -27.65 25.17
C ILE A 241 -6.25 -27.16 24.70
N SER A 242 -6.50 -25.85 24.79
CA SER A 242 -7.77 -25.21 24.37
C SER A 242 -7.61 -23.71 24.15
N ALA A 243 -8.50 -23.11 23.37
CA ALA A 243 -8.62 -21.65 23.27
C ALA A 243 -9.31 -21.00 24.48
N GLU A 244 -10.07 -21.77 25.26
CA GLU A 244 -10.90 -21.23 26.36
C GLU A 244 -10.35 -21.60 27.74
N SER A 245 -10.40 -22.90 28.09
CA SER A 245 -9.91 -23.46 29.35
C SER A 245 -9.21 -24.78 29.07
N ALA A 246 -7.89 -24.82 29.29
CA ALA A 246 -7.09 -26.00 28.95
C ALA A 246 -7.34 -27.21 29.86
N CYS A 247 -7.36 -27.03 31.19
CA CYS A 247 -7.51 -28.18 32.09
C CYS A 247 -8.87 -28.85 31.85
N ARG A 248 -8.86 -30.14 31.47
CA ARG A 248 -10.01 -30.95 31.03
C ARG A 248 -10.50 -30.73 29.59
N ALA A 249 -9.72 -30.02 28.77
CA ALA A 249 -9.97 -29.95 27.34
C ALA A 249 -9.46 -31.22 26.62
N GLN A 250 -9.20 -31.09 25.33
CA GLN A 250 -8.68 -32.17 24.50
C GLN A 250 -7.25 -32.54 24.94
N ASN A 251 -7.05 -33.80 25.30
CA ASN A 251 -5.72 -34.31 25.67
C ASN A 251 -4.82 -34.36 24.43
N MET A 252 -3.58 -33.97 24.62
CA MET A 252 -2.56 -34.05 23.59
C MET A 252 -2.09 -35.49 23.43
N THR A 253 -1.47 -35.81 22.29
CA THR A 253 -0.98 -37.16 21.97
C THR A 253 0.47 -37.06 21.58
N ASP A 254 1.26 -38.04 22.03
CA ASP A 254 2.68 -38.09 21.77
C ASP A 254 2.95 -38.24 20.25
N HIS A 255 3.80 -37.39 19.70
CA HIS A 255 4.22 -37.38 18.30
C HIS A 255 3.09 -37.30 17.27
N SER A 256 1.92 -36.77 17.65
CA SER A 256 0.76 -36.64 16.77
C SER A 256 0.20 -35.21 16.80
N PHE A 257 -0.17 -34.71 15.61
CA PHE A 257 -0.83 -33.41 15.51
C PHE A 257 -2.28 -33.50 15.95
N LEU A 258 -2.60 -32.74 16.99
CA LEU A 258 -3.95 -32.51 17.48
C LEU A 258 -4.50 -31.22 16.89
N ASN A 259 -5.64 -31.27 16.19
CA ASN A 259 -6.33 -30.05 15.76
C ASN A 259 -7.12 -29.45 16.93
N ILE A 260 -6.87 -28.18 17.25
CA ILE A 260 -7.58 -27.46 18.30
C ILE A 260 -8.89 -26.92 17.71
N THR A 261 -9.93 -27.75 17.71
CA THR A 261 -11.21 -27.43 17.05
C THR A 261 -11.92 -26.20 17.62
N SER A 262 -11.60 -25.79 18.84
CA SER A 262 -12.13 -24.58 19.46
C SER A 262 -11.37 -23.31 19.08
N ALA A 263 -10.29 -23.40 18.30
CA ALA A 263 -9.39 -22.29 18.01
C ALA A 263 -9.31 -22.04 16.51
N THR A 264 -9.41 -20.78 16.12
CA THR A 264 -9.20 -20.35 14.74
C THR A 264 -8.33 -19.11 14.76
N LEU A 265 -7.32 -19.05 13.91
CA LEU A 265 -6.50 -17.86 13.75
C LEU A 265 -7.05 -17.06 12.57
N PRO A 266 -7.94 -16.07 12.80
CA PRO A 266 -8.54 -15.30 11.72
C PRO A 266 -7.48 -14.47 11.03
N LYS A 267 -7.69 -14.10 9.77
CA LYS A 267 -6.97 -12.99 9.15
C LYS A 267 -7.39 -11.68 9.81
N GLY A 268 -6.47 -10.74 10.01
CA GLY A 268 -6.83 -9.46 10.61
C GLY A 268 -5.64 -8.64 11.08
N ASN A 269 -5.95 -7.48 11.66
CA ASN A 269 -4.95 -6.55 12.16
C ASN A 269 -4.57 -6.87 13.61
N PHE A 270 -3.59 -7.75 13.80
CA PHE A 270 -3.14 -8.16 15.14
C PHE A 270 -2.55 -7.03 15.98
N THR A 271 -2.17 -5.89 15.37
CA THR A 271 -1.63 -4.74 16.10
C THR A 271 -2.68 -4.04 16.98
N ILE A 272 -3.98 -4.30 16.75
CA ILE A 272 -5.08 -3.81 17.61
C ILE A 272 -5.00 -4.42 19.01
N ASN A 273 -4.38 -5.60 19.14
CA ASN A 273 -4.16 -6.29 20.41
C ASN A 273 -5.44 -6.52 21.26
N ASN A 274 -6.55 -6.89 20.61
CA ASN A 274 -7.83 -7.16 21.26
C ASN A 274 -8.13 -8.67 21.40
N GLY A 275 -7.22 -9.54 20.99
CA GLY A 275 -7.35 -11.00 21.05
C GLY A 275 -8.29 -11.62 20.01
N THR A 276 -8.79 -10.86 19.04
CA THR A 276 -9.73 -11.35 18.01
C THR A 276 -9.43 -10.84 16.59
N ALA A 277 -8.84 -9.66 16.46
CA ALA A 277 -8.50 -9.08 15.16
C ALA A 277 -7.18 -9.65 14.65
N GLY A 278 -7.19 -10.82 14.04
CA GLY A 278 -5.95 -11.48 13.59
C GLY A 278 -5.14 -12.11 14.72
N GLN A 279 -5.78 -12.40 15.85
CA GLN A 279 -5.13 -12.99 17.01
C GLN A 279 -5.95 -14.19 17.51
N GLU A 280 -5.25 -15.15 18.11
CA GLU A 280 -5.85 -16.27 18.83
C GLU A 280 -5.01 -16.57 20.08
N LYS A 281 -5.64 -17.07 21.13
CA LYS A 281 -4.98 -17.46 22.38
C LYS A 281 -5.20 -18.94 22.60
N ILE A 282 -4.12 -19.69 22.82
CA ILE A 282 -4.21 -21.09 23.24
C ILE A 282 -3.59 -21.24 24.63
N THR A 283 -4.28 -21.98 25.49
CA THR A 283 -3.86 -22.27 26.86
C THR A 283 -3.48 -23.74 26.96
N VAL A 284 -2.47 -24.04 27.77
CA VAL A 284 -1.97 -25.40 28.01
C VAL A 284 -2.03 -25.75 29.50
N CYS A 285 -2.52 -26.94 29.82
CA CYS A 285 -2.59 -27.44 31.18
C CYS A 285 -1.96 -28.81 31.31
N LEU A 286 -1.29 -29.06 32.44
CA LEU A 286 -0.88 -30.37 32.89
C LEU A 286 -2.02 -30.96 33.74
N ASN A 287 -2.75 -31.93 33.19
CA ASN A 287 -3.86 -32.59 33.88
C ASN A 287 -3.38 -33.43 35.07
N LEU A 288 -2.24 -34.11 34.95
CA LEU A 288 -1.68 -34.99 35.97
C LEU A 288 -0.15 -35.06 35.91
N ALA A 289 0.50 -34.70 37.01
CA ALA A 289 1.88 -35.05 37.28
C ALA A 289 1.91 -36.42 37.95
N GLY A 290 2.55 -37.42 37.33
CA GLY A 290 2.63 -38.78 37.87
C GLY A 290 3.19 -38.81 39.30
N SER A 291 2.70 -39.74 40.13
CA SER A 291 3.19 -39.92 41.51
C SER A 291 4.60 -40.51 41.56
N GLU A 292 5.06 -41.11 40.47
CA GLU A 292 6.38 -41.69 40.26
C GLU A 292 7.49 -40.65 40.00
N LEU A 293 7.12 -39.39 39.76
CA LEU A 293 8.07 -38.34 39.43
C LEU A 293 8.93 -37.99 40.65
N THR A 294 10.20 -37.69 40.39
CA THR A 294 11.17 -37.25 41.39
C THR A 294 11.56 -35.80 41.13
N ALA A 295 12.19 -35.15 42.11
CA ALA A 295 12.63 -33.76 41.95
C ALA A 295 13.74 -33.65 40.89
N GLN A 296 13.40 -33.07 39.73
CA GLN A 296 14.29 -32.74 38.63
C GLN A 296 13.56 -31.83 37.62
N SER A 297 14.29 -31.29 36.65
CA SER A 297 13.70 -30.64 35.49
C SER A 297 13.14 -31.67 34.51
N TYR A 298 11.99 -31.35 33.91
CA TYR A 298 11.38 -32.12 32.83
C TYR A 298 11.20 -31.19 31.63
N SER A 299 11.80 -31.53 30.50
CA SER A 299 11.83 -30.63 29.34
C SER A 299 11.89 -31.38 28.01
N THR A 300 11.69 -30.64 26.92
CA THR A 300 11.95 -31.11 25.55
C THR A 300 13.43 -30.99 25.17
N ALA A 301 14.31 -30.58 26.09
CA ALA A 301 15.73 -30.41 25.80
C ALA A 301 16.47 -31.75 25.63
N ASN A 302 15.86 -32.86 26.08
CA ASN A 302 16.35 -34.19 25.78
C ASN A 302 16.18 -34.47 24.27
N SER A 303 17.29 -34.69 23.58
CA SER A 303 17.35 -34.83 22.12
C SER A 303 16.58 -36.03 21.57
N THR A 304 16.11 -36.96 22.40
CA THR A 304 15.36 -38.14 21.96
C THR A 304 13.91 -37.86 21.63
N GLU A 305 13.29 -36.83 22.23
CA GLU A 305 11.85 -36.54 22.06
C GLU A 305 11.60 -35.40 21.08
N GLY A 306 12.48 -34.39 21.01
CA GLY A 306 12.28 -33.21 20.17
C GLY A 306 11.32 -32.18 20.77
N THR A 307 11.19 -31.03 20.11
CA THR A 307 10.39 -29.89 20.58
C THR A 307 8.91 -30.03 20.21
N TRP A 308 8.05 -29.45 21.04
CA TRP A 308 6.65 -29.24 20.66
C TRP A 308 6.57 -28.32 19.45
N THR A 309 5.65 -28.62 18.54
CA THR A 309 5.48 -27.90 17.28
C THR A 309 4.04 -27.42 17.17
N VAL A 310 3.86 -26.10 17.09
CA VAL A 310 2.59 -25.50 16.68
C VAL A 310 2.64 -25.30 15.17
N LYS A 311 1.64 -25.80 14.46
CA LYS A 311 1.45 -25.53 13.04
C LYS A 311 0.10 -24.88 12.81
N ILE A 312 0.06 -24.03 11.80
CA ILE A 312 -1.18 -23.54 11.21
C ILE A 312 -1.48 -24.39 9.97
N VAL A 313 -2.76 -24.55 9.67
CA VAL A 313 -3.22 -25.22 8.46
C VAL A 313 -4.29 -24.31 7.86
N THR A 314 -4.27 -24.10 6.55
CA THR A 314 -5.31 -23.32 5.87
C THR A 314 -6.69 -23.80 6.29
N ALA A 315 -7.54 -22.88 6.77
CA ALA A 315 -8.91 -23.22 7.09
C ALA A 315 -9.64 -23.54 5.78
N VAL A 316 -10.20 -24.75 5.68
CA VAL A 316 -11.05 -25.18 4.56
C VAL A 316 -12.44 -24.59 4.73
#